data_AF-A0A1G9MQW9-F1
#
_entry.id   AF-A0A1G9MQW9-F1
#
_cell.length_a   1.000
_cell.length_b   1.000
_cell.length_c   1.000
_cell.angle_alpha   90.00
_cell.angle_beta   90.00
_cell.angle_gamma   90.00
#
_symmetry.space_group_name_H-M   'P 1'
#
loop_
_entity.id
_entity.type
_entity.pdbx_description
1 polymer ?
#
loop_
_entity_poly.entity_id
_entity_poly.type
_entity_poly.pdbx_seq_one_letter_code
_entity_poly.pdbx_strand_id
1 'polypeptide(L)'
;MSTITASAEAAADQTTDKRTAPRPPLEHLLRAEVRSLADKVGEDGICSRSAGDAWTAQGLTQRRARLLCKPCRARGACLRLAVLEEALAIDTHGGSIHDLHGARGGLTGPARAPEVKQVLADIRGDRAQRKAAAMGHTETCSRPTQ
;
A
#
# COMPACT_ATOMS: atom_id res chain seq x y z
N MET A 1 -7.80 -34.50 61.31
CA MET A 1 -8.09 -33.22 61.97
C MET A 1 -7.13 -32.17 61.42
N SER A 2 -7.69 -31.04 60.97
CA SER A 2 -7.12 -29.72 60.65
C SER A 2 -5.65 -29.57 60.26
N THR A 3 -5.41 -28.95 59.10
CA THR A 3 -4.99 -27.53 59.08
C THR A 3 -5.24 -26.92 57.71
N ILE A 4 -6.14 -25.93 57.71
CA ILE A 4 -6.22 -24.86 56.70
C ILE A 4 -5.07 -23.92 56.99
N THR A 5 -4.32 -23.50 55.97
CA THR A 5 -3.56 -22.26 56.00
C THR A 5 -3.91 -21.48 54.74
N ALA A 6 -4.56 -20.34 54.96
CA ALA A 6 -4.78 -19.31 53.96
C ALA A 6 -3.75 -18.18 54.18
N SER A 7 -3.51 -17.48 53.09
CA SER A 7 -2.95 -16.13 52.96
C SER A 7 -1.43 -15.93 53.02
N ALA A 8 -0.87 -15.50 51.89
CA ALA A 8 -0.25 -14.18 51.82
C ALA A 8 -0.25 -13.68 50.37
N GLU A 9 -0.53 -12.39 50.24
CA GLU A 9 -0.68 -11.61 49.02
C GLU A 9 0.64 -11.36 48.28
N ALA A 10 0.47 -10.77 47.09
CA ALA A 10 1.41 -9.93 46.35
C ALA A 10 2.53 -10.65 45.59
N ALA A 11 2.34 -10.80 44.27
CA ALA A 11 3.41 -10.52 43.31
C ALA A 11 2.87 -10.28 41.90
N ALA A 12 3.36 -9.19 41.32
CA ALA A 12 3.41 -8.87 39.90
C ALA A 12 2.09 -8.43 39.24
N ASP A 13 1.73 -7.19 39.57
CA ASP A 13 1.20 -6.22 38.62
C ASP A 13 2.08 -6.19 37.35
N GLN A 14 1.77 -7.06 36.38
CA GLN A 14 2.32 -7.00 35.04
C GLN A 14 1.65 -5.82 34.32
N THR A 15 2.11 -4.61 34.65
CA THR A 15 2.14 -3.50 33.71
C THR A 15 3.09 -3.86 32.57
N THR A 16 2.64 -4.80 31.73
CA THR A 16 3.26 -5.05 30.44
C THR A 16 2.87 -3.85 29.60
N ASP A 17 3.69 -2.82 29.72
CA ASP A 17 3.73 -1.67 28.84
C ASP A 17 3.99 -2.22 27.43
N LYS A 18 2.92 -2.63 26.74
CA LYS A 18 2.93 -3.00 25.34
C LYS A 18 3.25 -1.72 24.59
N ARG A 19 4.55 -1.40 24.53
CA ARG A 19 5.14 -0.52 23.53
C ARG A 19 4.66 -1.03 22.19
N THR A 20 3.54 -0.47 21.75
CA THR A 20 2.93 -0.81 20.47
C THR A 20 3.94 -0.34 19.44
N ALA A 21 4.55 -1.29 18.74
CA ALA A 21 5.53 -0.96 17.71
C ALA A 21 4.92 0.08 16.77
N PRO A 22 5.66 1.14 16.42
CA PRO A 22 5.13 2.18 15.55
C PRO A 22 4.65 1.54 14.25
N ARG A 23 3.40 1.83 13.87
CA ARG A 23 2.79 1.30 12.65
C ARG A 23 3.74 1.54 11.47
N PRO A 24 4.01 0.55 10.61
CA PRO A 24 4.92 0.73 9.47
C PRO A 24 4.42 1.85 8.54
N PRO A 25 5.32 2.55 7.82
CA PRO A 25 4.95 3.54 6.80
C PRO A 25 3.96 2.98 5.78
N LEU A 26 3.04 3.82 5.29
CA LEU A 26 2.05 3.41 4.30
C LEU A 26 2.72 2.81 3.06
N GLU A 27 3.82 3.42 2.61
CA GLU A 27 4.62 2.93 1.49
C GLU A 27 5.05 1.46 1.64
N HIS A 28 5.45 1.04 2.84
CA HIS A 28 5.85 -0.35 3.11
C HIS A 28 4.67 -1.31 2.98
N LEU A 29 3.49 -0.90 3.45
CA LEU A 29 2.25 -1.68 3.32
C LEU A 29 1.85 -1.82 1.85
N LEU A 30 1.93 -0.73 1.07
CA LEU A 30 1.61 -0.75 -0.36
C LEU A 30 2.58 -1.61 -1.16
N ARG A 31 3.89 -1.58 -0.85
CA ARG A 31 4.88 -2.48 -1.47
C ARG A 31 4.60 -3.96 -1.15
N ALA A 32 4.10 -4.27 0.05
CA ALA A 32 3.67 -5.63 0.39
C ALA A 32 2.41 -6.04 -0.38
N GLU A 33 1.45 -5.13 -0.53
CA GLU A 33 0.24 -5.33 -1.35
C GLU A 33 0.61 -5.60 -2.81
N VAL A 34 1.56 -4.84 -3.38
CA VAL A 34 2.07 -5.05 -4.75
C VAL A 34 2.59 -6.47 -4.94
N ARG A 35 3.40 -7.00 -4.02
CA ARG A 35 3.90 -8.38 -4.12
C ARG A 35 2.77 -9.40 -4.12
N SER A 36 1.84 -9.29 -3.17
CA SER A 36 0.69 -10.21 -3.10
C SER A 36 -0.21 -10.14 -4.34
N LEU A 37 -0.41 -8.94 -4.88
CA LEU A 37 -1.20 -8.75 -6.10
C LEU A 37 -0.48 -9.28 -7.34
N ALA A 38 0.85 -9.13 -7.42
CA ALA A 38 1.65 -9.66 -8.53
C ALA A 38 1.53 -11.18 -8.61
N ASP A 39 1.64 -11.88 -7.48
CA ASP A 39 1.46 -13.33 -7.41
C ASP A 39 0.06 -13.73 -7.92
N LYS A 40 -0.98 -13.08 -7.39
CA LYS A 40 -2.37 -13.33 -7.78
C LYS A 40 -2.64 -13.05 -9.27
N VAL A 41 -2.07 -11.98 -9.81
CA VAL A 41 -2.21 -11.64 -11.24
C VAL A 41 -1.43 -12.63 -12.11
N GLY A 42 -0.30 -13.16 -11.64
CA GLY A 42 0.43 -14.23 -12.32
C GLY A 42 -0.36 -15.53 -12.42
N GLU A 43 -1.07 -15.91 -11.35
CA GLU A 43 -1.88 -17.13 -11.28
C GLU A 43 -3.17 -17.03 -12.11
N ASP A 44 -3.94 -15.95 -11.93
CA ASP A 44 -5.30 -15.81 -12.48
C ASP A 44 -5.37 -14.97 -13.78
N GLY A 45 -4.26 -14.33 -14.15
CA GLY A 45 -4.20 -13.40 -15.27
C GLY A 45 -4.17 -14.10 -16.61
N ILE A 46 -5.29 -14.06 -17.34
CA ILE A 46 -5.36 -14.62 -18.71
C ILE A 46 -4.56 -13.81 -19.75
N CYS A 47 -4.25 -12.55 -19.44
CA CYS A 47 -3.50 -11.63 -20.30
C CYS A 47 -2.01 -11.52 -19.94
N SER A 48 -1.53 -12.19 -18.90
CA SER A 48 -0.11 -12.17 -18.50
C SER A 48 0.81 -12.76 -19.58
N ARG A 49 0.25 -13.56 -20.51
CA ARG A 49 0.97 -14.15 -21.65
C ARG A 49 1.07 -13.24 -22.87
N SER A 50 0.30 -12.14 -22.94
CA SER A 50 0.38 -11.17 -24.02
C SER A 50 1.25 -10.00 -23.58
N ALA A 51 2.52 -9.99 -24.01
CA ALA A 51 3.54 -8.99 -23.69
C ALA A 51 2.95 -7.57 -23.64
N GLY A 52 3.22 -6.83 -22.56
CA GLY A 52 2.63 -5.51 -22.27
C GLY A 52 2.77 -4.49 -23.42
N ASP A 53 3.84 -4.60 -24.21
CA ASP A 53 4.09 -3.72 -25.35
C ASP A 53 3.23 -4.04 -26.58
N ALA A 54 2.76 -5.29 -26.69
CA ALA A 54 1.90 -5.71 -27.80
C ALA A 54 0.57 -4.95 -27.80
N TRP A 55 0.12 -4.43 -26.65
CA TRP A 55 -1.17 -3.77 -26.53
C TRP A 55 -1.14 -2.36 -27.11
N THR A 56 -0.06 -1.64 -26.85
CA THR A 56 0.20 -0.29 -27.36
C THR A 56 0.61 -0.35 -28.83
N ALA A 57 1.47 -1.31 -29.20
CA ALA A 57 1.94 -1.52 -30.57
C ALA A 57 0.83 -1.97 -31.54
N GLN A 58 -0.22 -2.65 -31.04
CA GLN A 58 -1.37 -3.07 -31.86
C GLN A 58 -2.48 -2.01 -31.96
N GLY A 59 -2.26 -0.79 -31.46
CA GLY A 59 -3.25 0.29 -31.54
C GLY A 59 -4.58 -0.07 -30.85
N LEU A 60 -4.55 -0.91 -29.81
CA LEU A 60 -5.76 -1.36 -29.15
C LEU A 60 -6.45 -0.17 -28.48
N THR A 61 -7.62 0.19 -28.99
CA THR A 61 -8.48 1.22 -28.40
C THR A 61 -8.95 0.81 -27.00
N GLN A 62 -9.35 1.79 -26.18
CA GLN A 62 -9.91 1.56 -24.84
C GLN A 62 -11.02 0.49 -24.83
N ARG A 63 -11.84 0.45 -25.88
CA ARG A 63 -12.91 -0.55 -26.05
C ARG A 63 -12.35 -1.98 -26.19
N ARG A 64 -11.25 -2.17 -26.92
CA ARG A 64 -10.66 -3.48 -27.17
C ARG A 64 -9.88 -4.01 -25.96
N ALA A 65 -9.16 -3.13 -25.26
CA ALA A 65 -8.54 -3.48 -23.97
C ALA A 65 -9.59 -3.89 -22.91
N ARG A 66 -10.73 -3.17 -22.85
CA ARG A 66 -11.85 -3.54 -21.98
C ARG A 66 -12.42 -4.92 -22.33
N LEU A 67 -12.57 -5.25 -23.62
CA LEU A 67 -13.11 -6.54 -24.05
C LEU A 67 -12.18 -7.71 -23.66
N LEU A 68 -10.87 -7.53 -23.76
CA LEU A 68 -9.88 -8.54 -23.36
C LEU A 68 -9.81 -8.72 -21.83
N CYS A 69 -9.98 -7.64 -21.07
CA CYS A 69 -9.99 -7.72 -19.61
C CYS A 69 -11.34 -8.18 -19.04
N LYS A 70 -12.45 -8.08 -19.77
CA LYS A 70 -13.79 -8.44 -19.29
C LYS A 70 -13.91 -9.89 -18.78
N PRO A 71 -13.35 -10.92 -19.46
CA PRO A 71 -13.39 -12.29 -18.95
C PRO A 71 -12.31 -12.59 -17.89
N CYS A 72 -11.38 -11.67 -17.62
CA CYS A 72 -10.26 -11.91 -16.72
C CYS A 72 -10.69 -11.85 -15.24
N ARG A 73 -10.55 -12.97 -14.52
CA ARG A 73 -10.83 -13.04 -13.07
C ARG A 73 -9.88 -12.17 -12.25
N ALA A 74 -8.64 -12.00 -12.71
CA ALA A 74 -7.65 -11.13 -12.08
C ALA A 74 -7.84 -9.64 -12.38
N ARG A 75 -8.87 -9.22 -13.14
CA ARG A 75 -9.00 -7.83 -13.62
C ARG A 75 -8.88 -6.79 -12.52
N GLY A 76 -9.59 -6.98 -11.41
CA GLY A 76 -9.57 -6.05 -10.27
C GLY A 76 -8.18 -5.98 -9.62
N ALA A 77 -7.56 -7.13 -9.39
CA ALA A 77 -6.20 -7.22 -8.85
C ALA A 77 -5.17 -6.57 -9.78
N CYS A 78 -5.31 -6.77 -11.09
CA CYS A 78 -4.46 -6.17 -12.12
C CYS A 78 -4.60 -4.65 -12.17
N LEU A 79 -5.83 -4.11 -12.03
CA LEU A 79 -6.04 -2.66 -11.94
C LEU A 79 -5.37 -2.09 -10.69
N ARG A 80 -5.63 -2.69 -9.53
CA ARG A 80 -5.06 -2.25 -8.25
C ARG A 80 -3.53 -2.28 -8.29
N LEU A 81 -2.96 -3.38 -8.79
CA LEU A 81 -1.51 -3.52 -8.97
C LEU A 81 -0.94 -2.38 -9.84
N ALA A 82 -1.57 -2.09 -10.98
CA ALA A 82 -1.13 -1.02 -11.86
C ALA A 82 -1.15 0.35 -11.18
N VAL A 83 -2.23 0.66 -10.46
CA VAL A 83 -2.38 1.92 -9.73
C VAL A 83 -1.29 2.07 -8.66
N LEU A 84 -1.01 1.01 -7.90
CA LEU A 84 0.00 1.03 -6.85
C LEU A 84 1.43 1.16 -7.40
N GLU A 85 1.78 0.39 -8.44
CA GLU A 85 3.09 0.45 -9.07
C GLU A 85 3.36 1.84 -9.65
N GLU A 86 2.38 2.45 -10.33
CA GLU A 86 2.50 3.79 -10.90
C GLU A 86 2.63 4.87 -9.82
N ALA A 87 1.81 4.81 -8.77
CA ALA A 87 1.89 5.77 -7.66
C ALA A 87 3.23 5.68 -6.93
N LEU A 88 3.72 4.47 -6.64
CA LEU A 88 5.01 4.24 -6.00
C LEU A 88 6.18 4.68 -6.89
N ALA A 89 6.10 4.41 -8.20
CA ALA A 89 7.12 4.85 -9.15
C ALA A 89 7.20 6.38 -9.21
N ILE A 90 6.06 7.08 -9.31
CA ILE A 90 6.00 8.55 -9.30
C ILE A 90 6.53 9.12 -7.98
N ASP A 91 6.19 8.52 -6.83
CA ASP A 91 6.70 8.99 -5.54
C ASP A 91 8.21 8.79 -5.39
N THR A 92 8.74 7.66 -5.87
CA THR A 92 10.15 7.29 -5.67
C THR A 92 11.08 7.92 -6.70
N HIS A 93 10.68 7.95 -7.97
CA HIS A 93 11.53 8.35 -9.09
C HIS A 93 11.13 9.70 -9.71
N GLY A 94 10.01 10.29 -9.27
CA GLY A 94 9.39 11.42 -9.94
C GLY A 94 8.62 10.99 -11.19
N GLY A 95 8.05 11.97 -11.90
CA GLY A 95 7.24 11.75 -13.10
C GLY A 95 5.89 12.45 -13.05
N SER A 96 5.18 12.45 -14.17
CA SER A 96 3.86 13.06 -14.29
C SER A 96 2.76 12.02 -14.32
N ILE A 97 1.63 12.34 -13.70
CA ILE A 97 0.41 11.56 -13.84
C ILE A 97 -0.17 11.61 -15.26
N HIS A 98 0.31 12.54 -16.08
CA HIS A 98 -0.03 12.64 -17.49
C HIS A 98 0.77 11.67 -18.37
N ASP A 99 1.85 11.09 -17.83
CA ASP A 99 2.72 10.13 -18.53
C ASP A 99 2.26 8.67 -18.34
N LEU A 100 1.06 8.47 -17.79
CA LEU A 100 0.49 7.13 -17.66
C LEU A 100 0.07 6.60 -19.04
N HIS A 101 0.65 5.47 -19.44
CA HIS A 101 0.48 4.91 -20.78
C HIS A 101 0.00 3.45 -20.77
N GLY A 102 -0.50 2.98 -21.91
CA GLY A 102 -0.99 1.61 -22.06
C GLY A 102 -2.31 1.34 -21.32
N ALA A 103 -2.75 0.08 -21.37
CA ALA A 103 -4.00 -0.37 -20.76
C ALA A 103 -3.76 -1.53 -19.78
N ARG A 104 -4.15 -1.34 -18.52
CA ARG A 104 -4.03 -2.34 -17.44
C ARG A 104 -5.34 -2.40 -16.66
N GLY A 105 -5.76 -3.61 -16.23
CA GLY A 105 -7.03 -3.79 -15.53
C GLY A 105 -8.29 -3.38 -16.33
N GLY A 106 -8.16 -3.22 -17.65
CA GLY A 106 -9.22 -2.72 -18.53
C GLY A 106 -9.37 -1.20 -18.56
N LEU A 107 -8.42 -0.45 -17.99
CA LEU A 107 -8.37 1.02 -18.03
C LEU A 107 -7.11 1.51 -18.74
N THR A 108 -7.26 2.57 -19.54
CA THR A 108 -6.13 3.32 -20.12
C THR A 108 -5.46 4.18 -19.05
N GLY A 109 -4.23 4.64 -19.32
CA GLY A 109 -3.48 5.52 -18.40
C GLY A 109 -4.28 6.73 -17.92
N PRO A 110 -4.84 7.54 -18.84
CA PRO A 110 -5.67 8.68 -18.45
C PRO A 110 -6.90 8.30 -17.61
N ALA A 111 -7.49 7.11 -17.83
CA ALA A 111 -8.68 6.68 -17.11
C ALA A 111 -8.37 6.20 -15.68
N ARG A 112 -7.16 5.70 -15.41
CA ARG A 112 -6.72 5.29 -14.06
C ARG A 112 -6.00 6.39 -13.28
N ALA A 113 -5.61 7.48 -13.96
CA ALA A 113 -4.94 8.63 -13.34
C ALA A 113 -5.62 9.15 -12.05
N PRO A 114 -6.96 9.25 -11.94
CA PRO A 114 -7.59 9.70 -10.69
C PRO A 114 -7.27 8.81 -9.49
N GLU A 115 -7.25 7.49 -9.66
CA GLU A 115 -6.93 6.53 -8.60
C GLU A 115 -5.45 6.61 -8.21
N VAL A 116 -4.55 6.74 -9.19
CA VAL A 116 -3.11 6.95 -8.97
C VAL A 116 -2.86 8.23 -8.18
N LYS A 117 -3.59 9.31 -8.51
CA LYS A 117 -3.47 10.61 -7.82
C LYS A 117 -3.83 10.49 -6.35
N GLN A 118 -4.89 9.74 -6.04
CA GLN A 118 -5.34 9.54 -4.67
C GLN A 118 -4.30 8.78 -3.86
N VAL A 119 -3.81 7.64 -4.36
CA VAL A 119 -2.77 6.85 -3.66
C VAL A 119 -1.50 7.66 -3.45
N LEU A 120 -1.07 8.44 -4.44
CA LEU A 120 0.09 9.33 -4.33
C LEU A 120 -0.12 10.40 -3.25
N ALA A 121 -1.32 10.98 -3.14
CA ALA A 121 -1.66 11.93 -2.09
C ALA A 121 -1.61 11.27 -0.71
N ASP A 122 -2.12 10.04 -0.57
CA ASP A 122 -2.11 9.30 0.70
C ASP A 122 -0.68 8.99 1.17
N ILE A 123 0.21 8.57 0.25
CA ILE A 123 1.64 8.32 0.56
C ILE A 123 2.31 9.60 1.08
N ARG A 124 2.11 10.72 0.39
CA ARG A 124 2.69 12.01 0.77
C ARG A 124 2.11 12.52 2.09
N GLY A 125 0.81 12.30 2.32
CA GLY A 125 0.12 12.61 3.57
C GLY A 125 0.68 11.84 4.76
N ASP A 126 0.83 10.51 4.64
CA ASP A 126 1.44 9.67 5.70
C ASP A 126 2.87 10.13 6.02
N ARG A 127 3.68 10.44 5.00
CA ARG A 127 5.05 10.93 5.20
C ARG A 127 5.06 12.28 5.93
N ALA A 128 4.20 13.21 5.54
CA ALA A 128 4.08 14.52 6.20
C ALA A 128 3.62 14.38 7.67
N GLN A 129 2.61 13.54 7.92
CA GLN A 129 2.11 13.28 9.27
C GLN A 129 3.18 12.69 10.19
N ARG A 130 3.93 11.70 9.69
CA ARG A 130 5.03 11.08 10.45
C ARG A 130 6.15 12.06 10.75
N LYS A 131 6.50 12.92 9.78
CA LYS A 131 7.49 13.98 10.00
C LYS A 131 7.02 14.96 11.08
N ALA A 132 5.77 15.38 11.07
CA ALA A 132 5.19 16.25 12.10
C ALA A 132 5.21 15.60 13.48
N ALA A 133 4.83 14.31 13.58
CA ALA A 133 4.88 13.57 14.84
C ALA A 133 6.31 13.45 15.39
N ALA A 134 7.29 13.19 14.53
CA ALA A 134 8.70 13.11 14.95
C ALA A 134 9.23 14.44 15.51
N MET A 135 8.83 15.58 14.92
CA MET A 135 9.22 16.91 15.41
C MET A 135 8.49 17.31 16.70
N GLY A 136 7.22 16.91 16.88
CA GLY A 136 6.48 17.15 18.14
C GLY A 136 7.02 16.35 19.34
N HIS A 137 7.66 15.20 19.11
CA HIS A 137 8.32 14.42 20.16
C HIS A 137 9.68 15.01 20.60
N THR A 138 10.32 15.85 19.79
CA THR A 138 11.60 16.48 20.18
C THR A 138 11.45 17.67 21.14
N GLU A 139 10.28 18.32 21.19
CA GLU A 139 10.06 19.47 22.07
C GLU A 139 9.75 19.10 23.53
N THR A 140 9.30 17.87 23.79
CA THR A 140 8.90 17.42 25.14
C THR A 140 10.04 16.87 25.99
N CYS A 141 11.29 16.85 25.48
CA CYS A 141 12.46 16.34 26.21
C CYS A 141 13.46 17.43 26.64
N SER A 142 13.02 18.69 26.76
CA SER A 142 13.88 19.80 27.20
C SER A 142 13.44 20.36 28.56
N ARG A 143 14.21 19.99 29.60
CA ARG A 143 14.40 20.56 30.96
C ARG A 143 13.80 19.76 32.14
N PRO A 144 14.64 19.05 32.91
CA PRO A 144 14.56 19.11 34.35
C PRO A 144 15.15 20.46 34.80
N THR A 145 14.30 21.35 35.30
CA THR A 145 14.74 22.54 36.04
C THR A 145 15.35 22.05 37.36
N GLN A 146 16.63 22.38 37.59
CA GLN A 146 17.27 22.26 38.91
C GLN A 146 16.69 23.28 39.88
#